data_AF-W0IXE4-F1
#
_entry.id   AF-W0IXE4-F1
#
_cell.length_a   1.000
_cell.length_b   1.000
_cell.length_c   1.000
_cell.angle_alpha   90.00
_cell.angle_beta   90.00
_cell.angle_gamma   90.00
#
_symmetry.space_group_name_H-M   'P 1'
#
loop_
_entity.id
_entity.type
_entity.pdbx_description
1 polymer ?
#
loop_
_entity_poly.entity_id
_entity_poly.type
_entity_poly.pdbx_seq_one_letter_code
_entity_poly.pdbx_strand_id
1 'polypeptide(L)'
;MTTRATWTPRALAWGLFLVFLWQGTAPVRAEEYHGNRNSRVFHAPDCPDFNCRNCTESFGSYDEAINAGFRPHVPVRNYPGCINGRPKPQPASRTAPASHTAPAPGVSPPVDALANSDFELKRLFDQKKSDVSVSGRGVVKSLLADDLNGDRHQRFIIELANGQTLLIAHNIDVAKRVEPLAVGDSIEFHGEYVWTDKGGTIHWTHRDRKGRHPTGFISANGKTFL
;
A
#
# COMPACT_ATOMS: atom_id res chain seq x y z
N MET A 1 18.15 75.74 -45.44
CA MET A 1 18.46 74.59 -46.31
C MET A 1 17.77 73.37 -45.73
N THR A 2 16.89 72.79 -46.54
CA THR A 2 16.00 71.67 -46.25
C THR A 2 16.80 70.37 -46.15
N THR A 3 16.50 69.49 -45.18
CA THR A 3 16.72 68.05 -45.41
C THR A 3 15.80 67.19 -44.56
N ARG A 4 15.25 66.18 -45.25
CA ARG A 4 14.17 65.28 -44.86
C ARG A 4 14.65 64.17 -43.91
N ALA A 5 13.65 63.61 -43.25
CA ALA A 5 13.66 62.40 -42.43
C ALA A 5 14.28 61.17 -43.10
N THR A 6 14.82 60.27 -42.27
CA THR A 6 14.73 58.83 -42.49
C THR A 6 14.40 58.12 -41.17
N TRP A 7 13.29 57.39 -41.21
CA TRP A 7 12.76 56.55 -40.15
C TRP A 7 13.42 55.16 -40.25
N THR A 8 13.88 54.59 -39.15
CA THR A 8 14.31 53.18 -39.07
C THR A 8 13.40 52.45 -38.08
N PRO A 9 12.80 51.29 -38.44
CA PRO A 9 11.97 50.55 -37.51
C PRO A 9 12.85 49.69 -36.59
N ARG A 10 12.69 49.83 -35.27
CA ARG A 10 13.25 48.88 -34.30
C ARG A 10 12.31 47.69 -34.17
N ALA A 11 12.82 46.50 -34.47
CA ALA A 11 12.15 45.23 -34.26
C ALA A 11 11.83 45.05 -32.77
N LEU A 12 10.56 44.76 -32.47
CA LEU A 12 10.09 44.37 -31.14
C LEU A 12 10.51 42.91 -30.88
N ALA A 13 11.47 42.71 -29.99
CA ALA A 13 11.79 41.39 -29.43
C ALA A 13 10.72 41.03 -28.40
N TRP A 14 9.91 40.02 -28.70
CA TRP A 14 8.97 39.43 -27.76
C TRP A 14 9.74 38.60 -26.73
N GLY A 15 9.87 39.11 -25.51
CA GLY A 15 10.37 38.35 -24.37
C GLY A 15 9.33 37.32 -23.93
N LEU A 16 9.61 36.04 -24.15
CA LEU A 16 8.87 34.93 -23.56
C LEU A 16 9.16 34.88 -22.05
N PHE A 17 8.18 35.32 -21.24
CA PHE A 17 8.15 35.03 -19.80
C PHE A 17 7.76 33.55 -19.62
N LEU A 18 8.75 32.70 -19.32
CA LEU A 18 8.50 31.36 -18.81
C LEU A 18 8.06 31.47 -17.35
N VAL A 19 6.75 31.48 -17.13
CA VAL A 19 6.16 31.26 -15.81
C VAL A 19 6.31 29.77 -15.48
N PHE A 20 7.30 29.45 -14.65
CA PHE A 20 7.44 28.12 -14.04
C PHE A 20 6.30 27.94 -13.02
N LEU A 21 5.19 27.33 -13.45
CA LEU A 21 4.13 26.88 -12.56
C LEU A 21 4.64 25.66 -11.79
N TRP A 22 5.13 25.90 -10.57
CA TRP A 22 5.39 24.85 -9.59
C TRP A 22 4.06 24.23 -9.17
N GLN A 23 3.72 23.08 -9.75
CA GLN A 23 2.63 22.25 -9.25
C GLN A 23 3.13 21.54 -7.99
N GLY A 24 3.05 22.22 -6.84
CA GLY A 24 3.21 21.57 -5.55
C GLY A 24 2.09 20.55 -5.36
N THR A 25 2.44 19.28 -5.17
CA THR A 25 1.49 18.28 -4.68
C THR A 25 1.12 18.65 -3.25
N ALA A 26 -0.15 18.95 -3.02
CA ALA A 26 -0.66 19.15 -1.66
C ALA A 26 -0.34 17.92 -0.80
N PRO A 27 0.12 18.08 0.46
CA PRO A 27 0.36 16.95 1.33
C PRO A 27 -0.97 16.21 1.57
N VAL A 28 -0.96 14.90 1.33
CA VAL A 28 -1.99 13.99 1.86
C VAL A 28 -1.97 14.19 3.37
N ARG A 29 -3.08 14.66 3.95
CA ARG A 29 -3.15 14.86 5.40
C ARG A 29 -2.85 13.53 6.08
N ALA A 30 -1.90 13.53 7.01
CA ALA A 30 -1.67 12.42 7.91
C ALA A 30 -3.01 12.07 8.57
N GLU A 31 -3.43 10.82 8.43
CA GLU A 31 -4.61 10.31 9.14
C GLU A 31 -4.25 10.30 10.63
N GLU A 32 -4.64 11.35 11.35
CA GLU A 32 -4.34 11.52 12.77
C GLU A 32 -5.21 10.56 13.58
N TYR A 33 -4.61 9.73 14.44
CA TYR A 33 -5.32 8.81 15.34
C TYR A 33 -5.37 9.40 16.74
N HIS A 34 -6.50 9.26 17.44
CA HIS A 34 -6.67 9.80 18.79
C HIS A 34 -6.72 8.70 19.86
N GLY A 35 -5.90 8.82 20.90
CA GLY A 35 -5.72 7.82 21.95
C GLY A 35 -6.12 8.29 23.34
N ASN A 36 -6.73 7.40 24.12
CA ASN A 36 -7.00 7.59 25.54
C ASN A 36 -5.82 7.08 26.37
N ARG A 37 -5.14 8.00 27.08
CA ARG A 37 -3.95 7.70 27.91
C ARG A 37 -4.21 6.64 28.98
N ASN A 38 -5.43 6.56 29.51
CA ASN A 38 -5.77 5.65 30.60
C ASN A 38 -6.11 4.25 30.08
N SER A 39 -7.00 4.13 29.09
CA SER A 39 -7.40 2.82 28.56
C SER A 39 -6.39 2.24 27.58
N ARG A 40 -5.42 3.05 27.13
CA ARG A 40 -4.50 2.73 26.02
C ARG A 40 -5.24 2.35 24.75
N VAL A 41 -6.47 2.81 24.53
CA VAL A 41 -7.23 2.56 23.28
C VAL A 41 -7.10 3.77 22.37
N PHE A 42 -6.94 3.54 21.07
CA PHE A 42 -6.94 4.60 20.06
C PHE A 42 -8.00 4.39 18.96
N HIS A 43 -8.40 5.50 18.36
CA HIS A 43 -9.46 5.62 17.37
C HIS A 43 -8.93 6.28 16.11
N ALA A 44 -9.40 5.82 14.96
CA ALA A 44 -9.10 6.45 13.67
C ALA A 44 -10.07 7.62 13.38
N PRO A 45 -9.73 8.54 12.45
CA PRO A 45 -10.54 9.73 12.12
C PRO A 45 -12.03 9.46 11.86
N ASP A 46 -12.33 8.33 11.22
CA ASP A 46 -13.68 7.95 10.80
C ASP A 46 -14.47 7.18 11.90
N CYS A 47 -13.94 7.11 13.11
CA CYS A 47 -14.61 6.49 14.26
C CYS A 47 -15.51 7.52 14.99
N PRO A 48 -16.73 7.15 15.46
CA PRO A 48 -17.57 8.05 16.27
C PRO A 48 -16.87 8.59 17.50
N ASP A 49 -16.04 7.75 18.10
CA ASP A 49 -15.34 8.02 19.34
C ASP A 49 -13.99 8.72 19.08
N PHE A 50 -13.67 9.06 17.83
CA PHE A 50 -12.46 9.79 17.46
C PHE A 50 -12.30 11.10 18.23
N ASN A 51 -13.40 11.84 18.40
CA ASN A 51 -13.44 13.10 19.13
C ASN A 51 -13.85 12.91 20.61
N CYS A 52 -13.62 11.73 21.18
CA CYS A 52 -13.86 11.49 22.59
C CYS A 52 -13.02 12.44 23.46
N ARG A 53 -13.64 13.08 24.46
CA ARG A 53 -12.97 14.06 25.34
C ARG A 53 -11.83 13.46 26.17
N ASN A 54 -11.79 12.15 26.34
CA ASN A 54 -10.74 11.44 27.06
C ASN A 54 -9.60 10.98 26.14
N CYS A 55 -9.74 11.12 24.82
CA CYS A 55 -8.75 10.75 23.82
C CYS A 55 -7.88 11.96 23.47
N THR A 56 -6.92 12.27 24.35
CA THR A 56 -6.08 13.47 24.27
C THR A 56 -4.70 13.23 23.66
N GLU A 57 -4.33 11.98 23.33
CA GLU A 57 -3.11 11.69 22.58
C GLU A 57 -3.41 11.71 21.09
N SER A 58 -2.46 12.21 20.30
CA SER A 58 -2.51 12.16 18.85
C SER A 58 -1.35 11.34 18.31
N PHE A 59 -1.60 10.53 17.29
CA PHE A 59 -0.58 9.79 16.55
C PHE A 59 -0.72 10.13 15.07
N GLY A 60 0.39 10.34 14.37
CA GLY A 60 0.39 10.56 12.92
C GLY A 60 0.15 9.30 12.09
N SER A 61 0.09 8.12 12.73
CA SER A 61 -0.22 6.84 12.07
C SER A 61 -0.72 5.77 13.04
N TYR A 62 -1.32 4.72 12.49
CA TYR A 62 -1.71 3.52 13.23
C TYR A 62 -0.51 2.86 13.93
N ASP A 63 0.61 2.71 13.20
CA ASP A 63 1.81 2.05 13.71
C ASP A 63 2.46 2.85 14.84
N GLU A 64 2.41 4.18 14.76
CA GLU A 64 2.86 5.06 15.86
C GLU A 64 2.05 4.82 17.13
N ALA A 65 0.73 4.69 17.02
CA ALA A 65 -0.14 4.38 18.18
C ALA A 65 0.19 3.01 18.79
N ILE A 66 0.38 1.98 17.96
CA ILE A 66 0.77 0.64 18.40
C ILE A 66 2.14 0.65 19.09
N ASN A 67 3.13 1.31 18.49
CA ASN A 67 4.48 1.43 19.03
C ASN A 67 4.52 2.24 20.33
N ALA A 68 3.61 3.20 20.48
CA ALA A 68 3.39 3.92 21.73
C ALA A 68 2.70 3.07 22.82
N GLY A 69 2.32 1.82 22.51
CA GLY A 69 1.70 0.88 23.43
C GLY A 69 0.18 1.01 23.52
N PHE A 70 -0.45 1.62 22.52
CA PHE A 70 -1.91 1.71 22.42
C PHE A 70 -2.46 0.55 21.61
N ARG A 71 -3.70 0.17 21.88
CA ARG A 71 -4.44 -0.88 21.20
C ARG A 71 -5.55 -0.24 20.37
N PRO A 72 -5.83 -0.77 19.17
CA PRO A 72 -6.91 -0.25 18.35
C PRO A 72 -8.26 -0.51 19.02
N HIS A 73 -9.21 0.41 18.87
CA HIS A 73 -10.60 0.13 19.18
C HIS A 73 -11.08 -1.08 18.34
N VAL A 74 -11.49 -2.15 19.02
CA VAL A 74 -12.08 -3.32 18.37
C VAL A 74 -13.52 -2.99 17.98
N PRO A 75 -13.98 -3.32 16.76
CA PRO A 75 -15.34 -3.00 16.37
C PRO A 75 -16.34 -3.72 17.27
N VAL A 76 -17.13 -2.93 18.01
CA VAL A 76 -18.39 -3.39 18.59
C VAL A 76 -19.30 -3.80 17.43
N ARG A 77 -19.94 -4.96 17.53
CA ARG A 77 -20.83 -5.51 16.50
C ARG A 77 -21.78 -4.40 16.00
N ASN A 78 -21.58 -3.91 14.76
CA ASN A 78 -22.33 -2.85 14.04
C ASN A 78 -21.66 -1.48 13.81
N TYR A 79 -20.32 -1.37 13.72
CA TYR A 79 -19.71 -0.20 13.06
C TYR A 79 -19.00 -0.56 11.73
N PRO A 80 -19.53 -0.16 10.55
CA PRO A 80 -18.99 -0.57 9.24
C PRO A 80 -17.84 0.30 8.72
N GLY A 81 -17.47 1.36 9.45
CA GLY A 81 -16.45 2.33 9.06
C GLY A 81 -15.01 1.96 9.40
N CYS A 82 -14.78 0.84 10.09
CA CYS A 82 -13.43 0.43 10.49
C CYS A 82 -13.22 -1.10 10.53
N ILE A 83 -12.02 -1.55 10.15
CA ILE A 83 -11.57 -2.95 10.24
C ILE A 83 -10.34 -2.96 11.15
N ASN A 84 -10.39 -3.68 12.27
CA ASN A 84 -9.29 -3.78 13.25
C ASN A 84 -8.71 -2.42 13.71
N GLY A 85 -9.58 -1.40 13.82
CA GLY A 85 -9.22 -0.04 14.25
C GLY A 85 -8.66 0.90 13.18
N ARG A 86 -8.68 0.50 11.90
CA ARG A 86 -8.33 1.38 10.77
C ARG A 86 -9.58 1.89 10.07
N PRO A 87 -9.59 3.12 9.52
CA PRO A 87 -10.67 3.58 8.65
C PRO A 87 -10.82 2.60 7.48
N LYS A 88 -12.06 2.29 7.10
CA LYS A 88 -12.30 1.56 5.85
C LYS A 88 -11.70 2.38 4.71
N PRO A 89 -10.85 1.79 3.83
CA PRO A 89 -10.32 2.53 2.69
C PRO A 89 -11.46 3.20 1.92
N GLN A 90 -11.48 4.53 1.86
CA GLN A 90 -12.39 5.22 0.98
C GLN A 90 -12.00 4.85 -0.46
N PRO A 91 -12.95 4.47 -1.34
CA PRO A 91 -12.63 4.23 -2.74
C PRO A 91 -11.94 5.49 -3.26
N ALA A 92 -10.69 5.34 -3.70
CA ALA A 92 -9.85 6.46 -4.12
C ALA A 92 -10.62 7.36 -5.10
N SER A 93 -10.69 8.66 -4.78
CA SER A 93 -11.34 9.65 -5.61
C SER A 93 -10.78 9.58 -7.03
N ARG A 94 -11.68 9.49 -8.01
CA ARG A 94 -11.41 9.36 -9.44
C ARG A 94 -10.38 10.38 -9.93
N THR A 95 -9.14 9.95 -10.09
CA THR A 95 -8.27 10.43 -11.18
C THR A 95 -7.39 9.27 -11.60
N ALA A 96 -7.97 8.38 -12.39
CA ALA A 96 -7.25 7.27 -13.00
C ALA A 96 -6.34 7.79 -14.11
N PRO A 97 -5.11 7.29 -14.21
CA PRO A 97 -4.64 6.67 -15.43
C PRO A 97 -4.90 5.16 -15.34
N ALA A 98 -5.45 4.62 -16.43
CA ALA A 98 -5.62 3.22 -16.79
C ALA A 98 -5.79 2.18 -15.64
N SER A 99 -7.02 1.67 -15.52
CA SER A 99 -7.31 0.40 -14.89
C SER A 99 -6.30 -0.68 -15.31
N HIS A 100 -5.41 -1.07 -14.41
CA HIS A 100 -4.81 -2.39 -14.46
C HIS A 100 -5.83 -3.35 -13.88
N THR A 101 -6.71 -3.85 -14.75
CA THR A 101 -7.38 -5.14 -14.50
C THR A 101 -6.29 -6.11 -14.06
N ALA A 102 -6.43 -6.72 -12.88
CA ALA A 102 -5.57 -7.82 -12.47
C ALA A 102 -5.49 -8.81 -13.66
N PRO A 103 -4.28 -9.22 -14.10
CA PRO A 103 -4.17 -10.17 -15.20
C PRO A 103 -5.03 -11.40 -14.91
N ALA A 104 -5.64 -11.95 -15.95
CA ALA A 104 -6.29 -13.25 -15.83
C ALA A 104 -5.28 -14.27 -15.27
N PRO A 105 -5.67 -15.16 -14.33
CA PRO A 105 -4.75 -16.13 -13.75
C PRO A 105 -4.08 -16.95 -14.86
N GLY A 106 -2.75 -16.91 -14.95
CA GLY A 106 -1.95 -17.71 -15.89
C GLY A 106 -1.24 -16.94 -17.01
N VAL A 107 -1.40 -15.61 -17.12
CA VAL A 107 -0.57 -14.78 -18.04
C VAL A 107 0.51 -14.07 -17.24
N SER A 108 1.77 -14.35 -17.54
CA SER A 108 2.90 -13.63 -16.97
C SER A 108 2.77 -12.12 -17.25
N PRO A 109 2.83 -11.23 -16.25
CA PRO A 109 2.90 -9.80 -16.48
C PRO A 109 4.08 -9.44 -17.39
N PRO A 110 3.94 -8.39 -18.23
CA PRO A 110 5.05 -7.83 -18.98
C PRO A 110 6.22 -7.48 -18.05
N VAL A 111 7.46 -7.62 -18.53
CA VAL A 111 8.68 -7.30 -17.77
C VAL A 111 8.67 -5.88 -17.19
N ASP A 112 8.08 -4.92 -17.93
CA ASP A 112 7.95 -3.53 -17.47
C ASP A 112 6.97 -3.40 -16.29
N ALA A 113 5.91 -4.21 -16.27
CA ALA A 113 4.96 -4.22 -15.16
C ALA A 113 5.59 -4.77 -13.87
N LEU A 114 6.53 -5.71 -13.99
CA LEU A 114 7.31 -6.23 -12.87
C LEU A 114 8.36 -5.24 -12.37
N ALA A 115 9.08 -4.57 -13.28
CA ALA A 115 10.00 -3.51 -12.89
C ALA A 115 9.28 -2.38 -12.13
N ASN A 116 8.06 -2.04 -12.56
CA ASN A 116 7.21 -1.07 -11.88
C ASN A 116 6.75 -1.56 -10.50
N SER A 117 6.40 -2.84 -10.32
CA SER A 117 6.03 -3.38 -9.01
C SER A 117 7.19 -3.35 -8.03
N ASP A 118 8.38 -3.71 -8.49
CA ASP A 118 9.58 -3.76 -7.66
C ASP A 118 10.02 -2.34 -7.24
N PHE A 119 9.92 -1.37 -8.15
CA PHE A 119 10.15 0.03 -7.83
C PHE A 119 9.14 0.54 -6.78
N GLU A 120 7.87 0.19 -6.90
CA GLU A 120 6.84 0.59 -5.94
C GLU A 120 7.08 -0.03 -4.57
N LEU A 121 7.36 -1.34 -4.48
CA LEU A 121 7.65 -2.03 -3.23
C LEU A 121 8.90 -1.47 -2.52
N LYS A 122 9.92 -1.11 -3.30
CA LYS A 122 11.09 -0.42 -2.78
C LYS A 122 10.74 0.97 -2.25
N ARG A 123 9.92 1.72 -2.98
CA ARG A 123 9.47 3.05 -2.55
C ARG A 123 8.68 2.98 -1.25
N LEU A 124 7.78 2.00 -1.11
CA LEU A 124 7.02 1.77 0.12
C LEU A 124 7.95 1.43 1.30
N PHE A 125 8.96 0.60 1.05
CA PHE A 125 9.97 0.25 2.06
C PHE A 125 10.80 1.47 2.51
N ASP A 126 11.34 2.24 1.55
CA ASP A 126 12.15 3.42 1.82
C ASP A 126 11.33 4.51 2.57
N GLN A 127 10.02 4.59 2.30
CA GLN A 127 9.10 5.54 2.94
C GLN A 127 8.46 5.00 4.22
N LYS A 128 8.74 3.74 4.60
CA LYS A 128 8.11 3.04 5.73
C LYS A 128 6.58 3.08 5.69
N LYS A 129 6.01 2.91 4.50
CA LYS A 129 4.55 2.90 4.31
C LYS A 129 3.99 1.50 4.44
N SER A 130 2.81 1.41 5.05
CA SER A 130 2.05 0.17 5.21
C SER A 130 0.67 0.33 4.55
N ASP A 131 -0.07 -0.77 4.50
CA ASP A 131 -1.49 -0.85 4.15
C ASP A 131 -1.78 -0.51 2.70
N VAL A 132 -0.86 -0.90 1.82
CA VAL A 132 -0.94 -0.63 0.38
C VAL A 132 -1.20 -1.94 -0.36
N SER A 133 -2.28 -1.97 -1.15
CA SER A 133 -2.55 -3.09 -2.06
C SER A 133 -1.51 -3.11 -3.18
N VAL A 134 -0.82 -4.23 -3.32
CA VAL A 134 0.29 -4.40 -4.26
C VAL A 134 0.18 -5.73 -4.99
N SER A 135 0.62 -5.75 -6.24
CA SER A 135 0.91 -6.99 -6.97
C SER A 135 2.39 -7.07 -7.24
N GLY A 136 2.94 -8.27 -7.34
CA GLY A 136 4.33 -8.47 -7.71
C GLY A 136 4.64 -9.93 -8.02
N ARG A 137 5.91 -10.18 -8.33
CA ARG A 137 6.47 -11.51 -8.53
C ARG A 137 7.77 -11.61 -7.76
N GLY A 138 8.04 -12.78 -7.18
CA GLY A 138 9.31 -13.05 -6.54
C GLY A 138 9.67 -14.53 -6.57
N VAL A 139 10.90 -14.84 -6.22
CA VAL A 139 11.42 -16.20 -6.12
C VAL A 139 11.46 -16.60 -4.66
N VAL A 140 10.94 -17.78 -4.32
CA VAL A 140 10.97 -18.31 -2.95
C VAL A 140 12.41 -18.55 -2.52
N LYS A 141 12.85 -17.86 -1.46
CA LYS A 141 14.18 -17.98 -0.85
C LYS A 141 14.20 -18.90 0.36
N SER A 142 13.12 -18.92 1.13
CA SER A 142 13.03 -19.75 2.34
C SER A 142 11.60 -20.14 2.61
N LEU A 143 11.38 -21.41 2.93
CA LEU A 143 10.15 -21.88 3.54
C LEU A 143 10.31 -21.80 5.06
N LEU A 144 9.33 -21.24 5.75
CA LEU A 144 9.34 -21.12 7.21
C LEU A 144 8.30 -22.08 7.79
N ALA A 145 8.43 -22.40 9.08
CA ALA A 145 7.35 -23.08 9.80
C ALA A 145 6.08 -22.23 9.75
N ASP A 146 4.92 -22.87 9.70
CA ASP A 146 3.65 -22.16 9.82
C ASP A 146 3.58 -21.37 11.11
N ASP A 147 2.93 -20.22 11.07
CA ASP A 147 2.42 -19.60 12.29
C ASP A 147 1.08 -20.24 12.64
N LEU A 148 0.98 -20.79 13.83
CA LEU A 148 -0.20 -21.49 14.33
C LEU A 148 -0.90 -20.71 15.46
N ASN A 149 -0.42 -19.51 15.79
CA ASN A 149 -1.01 -18.68 16.85
C ASN A 149 -2.10 -17.77 16.27
N GLY A 150 -3.34 -17.97 16.71
CA GLY A 150 -4.48 -17.25 16.13
C GLY A 150 -4.86 -17.82 14.77
N ASP A 151 -5.14 -16.96 13.80
CA ASP A 151 -5.34 -17.39 12.41
C ASP A 151 -4.05 -18.00 11.88
N ARG A 152 -4.14 -19.20 11.32
CA ARG A 152 -2.99 -19.97 10.86
C ARG A 152 -2.46 -19.38 9.56
N HIS A 153 -1.14 -19.20 9.48
CA HIS A 153 -0.47 -18.68 8.30
C HIS A 153 0.64 -19.59 7.83
N GLN A 154 0.61 -19.95 6.54
CA GLN A 154 1.81 -20.44 5.86
C GLN A 154 2.76 -19.25 5.65
N ARG A 155 4.03 -19.44 6.00
CA ARG A 155 5.04 -18.39 5.92
C ARG A 155 6.19 -18.79 5.03
N PHE A 156 6.61 -17.89 4.16
CA PHE A 156 7.81 -18.06 3.34
C PHE A 156 8.35 -16.71 2.91
N ILE A 157 9.65 -16.67 2.59
CA ILE A 157 10.34 -15.46 2.14
C ILE A 157 10.49 -15.54 0.63
N ILE A 158 10.17 -14.46 -0.07
CA ILE A 158 10.50 -14.27 -1.47
C ILE A 158 11.55 -13.17 -1.64
N GLU A 159 12.30 -13.22 -2.74
CA GLU A 159 13.16 -12.16 -3.22
C GLU A 159 12.61 -11.60 -4.53
N LEU A 160 12.48 -10.28 -4.60
CA LEU A 160 12.11 -9.52 -5.79
C LEU A 160 13.33 -9.34 -6.70
N ALA A 161 13.13 -8.91 -7.95
CA ALA A 161 14.25 -8.73 -8.88
C ALA A 161 15.20 -7.59 -8.46
N ASN A 162 14.71 -6.63 -7.66
CA ASN A 162 15.52 -5.57 -7.07
C ASN A 162 16.32 -6.01 -5.81
N GLY A 163 16.25 -7.28 -5.41
CA GLY A 163 16.94 -7.85 -4.24
C GLY A 163 16.25 -7.63 -2.89
N GLN A 164 15.15 -6.88 -2.84
CA GLN A 164 14.34 -6.74 -1.63
C GLN A 164 13.66 -8.08 -1.30
N THR A 165 13.68 -8.45 -0.03
CA THR A 165 12.98 -9.63 0.46
C THR A 165 11.64 -9.27 1.08
N LEU A 166 10.63 -10.11 0.87
CA LEU A 166 9.32 -9.97 1.50
C LEU A 166 8.95 -11.25 2.23
N LEU A 167 8.35 -11.12 3.42
CA LEU A 167 7.65 -12.21 4.07
C LEU A 167 6.25 -12.35 3.47
N ILE A 168 5.89 -13.53 2.99
CA ILE A 168 4.50 -13.86 2.67
C ILE A 168 3.87 -14.51 3.90
N ALA A 169 2.76 -13.93 4.39
CA ALA A 169 1.92 -14.48 5.44
C ALA A 169 0.56 -14.87 4.84
N HIS A 170 0.46 -16.09 4.34
CA HIS A 170 -0.73 -16.60 3.65
C HIS A 170 -1.65 -17.32 4.65
N ASN A 171 -2.83 -16.76 4.91
CA ASN A 171 -3.79 -17.32 5.85
C ASN A 171 -4.40 -18.63 5.31
N ILE A 172 -4.07 -19.76 5.94
CA ILE A 172 -4.49 -21.11 5.53
C ILE A 172 -5.79 -21.59 6.21
N ASP A 173 -6.42 -20.74 7.02
CA ASP A 173 -7.79 -20.98 7.51
C ASP A 173 -8.83 -20.56 6.48
N VAL A 174 -8.52 -19.57 5.64
CA VAL A 174 -9.44 -18.97 4.68
C VAL A 174 -9.18 -19.38 3.23
N ALA A 175 -7.92 -19.70 2.91
CA ALA A 175 -7.45 -20.15 1.60
C ALA A 175 -6.74 -21.49 1.72
N LYS A 176 -6.61 -22.19 0.58
CA LYS A 176 -5.82 -23.43 0.54
C LYS A 176 -4.33 -23.10 0.69
N ARG A 177 -3.63 -23.91 1.48
CA ARG A 177 -2.15 -23.89 1.54
C ARG A 177 -1.56 -23.88 0.14
N VAL A 178 -0.53 -23.06 -0.08
CA VAL A 178 0.26 -23.03 -1.31
C VAL A 178 1.14 -24.26 -1.34
N GLU A 179 0.67 -25.29 -2.05
CA GLU A 179 1.40 -26.53 -2.24
C GLU A 179 1.14 -27.20 -3.61
N PRO A 180 2.15 -27.85 -4.21
CA PRO A 180 3.55 -27.88 -3.75
C PRO A 180 4.24 -26.51 -3.90
N LEU A 181 5.19 -26.22 -3.02
CA LEU A 181 6.02 -25.01 -3.06
C LEU A 181 7.44 -25.36 -2.58
N ALA A 182 8.45 -24.96 -3.35
CA ALA A 182 9.86 -25.21 -3.06
C ALA A 182 10.67 -23.90 -3.12
N VAL A 183 11.85 -23.92 -2.49
CA VAL A 183 12.85 -22.87 -2.67
C VAL A 183 13.28 -22.86 -4.14
N GLY A 184 13.32 -21.66 -4.74
CA GLY A 184 13.59 -21.47 -6.17
C GLY A 184 12.33 -21.34 -7.03
N ASP A 185 11.15 -21.67 -6.51
CA ASP A 185 9.90 -21.48 -7.25
C ASP A 185 9.61 -19.98 -7.45
N SER A 186 9.15 -19.62 -8.65
CA SER A 186 8.61 -18.29 -8.92
C SER A 186 7.13 -18.25 -8.50
N ILE A 187 6.76 -17.20 -7.79
CA ILE A 187 5.36 -16.92 -7.44
C ILE A 187 4.95 -15.53 -7.89
N GLU A 188 3.69 -15.38 -8.27
CA GLU A 188 3.03 -14.07 -8.37
C GLU A 188 2.09 -13.91 -7.18
N PHE A 189 1.91 -12.68 -6.74
CA PHE A 189 1.02 -12.38 -5.63
C PHE A 189 0.24 -11.10 -5.88
N HIS A 190 -0.94 -11.03 -5.26
CA HIS A 190 -1.61 -9.77 -4.94
C HIS A 190 -2.05 -9.83 -3.48
N GLY A 191 -1.81 -8.75 -2.75
CA GLY A 191 -2.14 -8.66 -1.33
C GLY A 191 -1.90 -7.25 -0.81
N GLU A 192 -1.89 -7.11 0.50
CA GLU A 192 -1.57 -5.85 1.18
C GLU A 192 -0.11 -5.90 1.68
N TYR A 193 0.64 -4.83 1.48
CA TYR A 193 1.99 -4.65 2.00
C TYR A 193 1.95 -3.97 3.37
N VAL A 194 2.69 -4.53 4.33
CA VAL A 194 2.94 -3.92 5.64
C VAL A 194 4.44 -3.78 5.82
N TRP A 195 4.89 -2.59 6.23
CA TRP A 195 6.31 -2.33 6.42
C TRP A 195 6.89 -3.12 7.60
N THR A 196 8.09 -3.65 7.42
CA THR A 196 8.94 -4.16 8.51
C THR A 196 10.39 -3.81 8.18
N ASP A 197 11.26 -3.80 9.19
CA ASP A 197 12.71 -3.59 9.00
C ASP A 197 13.40 -4.72 8.19
N LYS A 198 12.68 -5.83 7.93
CA LYS A 198 13.12 -6.98 7.13
C LYS A 198 12.62 -6.96 5.68
N GLY A 199 12.19 -5.80 5.19
CA GLY A 199 11.78 -5.58 3.79
C GLY A 199 10.27 -5.49 3.59
N GLY A 200 9.47 -5.98 4.54
CA GLY A 200 8.01 -5.92 4.53
C GLY A 200 7.34 -7.28 4.52
N THR A 201 6.04 -7.29 4.80
CA THR A 201 5.18 -8.46 4.81
C THR A 201 4.02 -8.28 3.84
N ILE A 202 3.73 -9.30 3.05
CA ILE A 202 2.51 -9.39 2.25
C ILE A 202 1.53 -10.30 2.99
N HIS A 203 0.34 -9.77 3.26
CA HIS A 203 -0.80 -10.52 3.79
C HIS A 203 -2.05 -10.26 2.92
N TRP A 204 -3.22 -10.75 3.33
CA TRP A 204 -4.44 -10.69 2.52
C TRP A 204 -4.31 -11.29 1.12
N THR A 205 -3.44 -12.29 0.95
CA THR A 205 -3.25 -13.02 -0.31
C THR A 205 -4.37 -14.04 -0.59
N HIS A 206 -5.60 -13.64 -0.33
CA HIS A 206 -6.80 -14.45 -0.46
C HIS A 206 -8.00 -13.55 -0.78
N ARG A 207 -9.08 -14.16 -1.25
CA ARG A 207 -10.37 -13.53 -1.44
C ARG A 207 -11.03 -13.28 -0.10
N ASP A 208 -11.49 -12.05 0.13
CA ASP A 208 -12.47 -11.78 1.17
C ASP A 208 -13.87 -12.11 0.65
N ARG A 209 -14.48 -13.18 1.16
CA ARG A 209 -15.84 -13.60 0.78
C ARG A 209 -16.90 -12.53 1.09
N LYS A 210 -16.61 -11.62 2.02
CA LYS A 210 -17.51 -10.51 2.37
C LYS A 210 -17.21 -9.23 1.59
N GLY A 211 -16.17 -9.23 0.74
CA GLY A 211 -15.82 -8.12 -0.14
C GLY A 211 -15.44 -6.82 0.57
N ARG A 212 -14.90 -6.90 1.80
CA ARG A 212 -14.47 -5.74 2.59
C ARG A 212 -13.02 -5.36 2.32
N HIS A 213 -12.24 -6.25 1.71
CA HIS A 213 -10.85 -6.06 1.30
C HIS A 213 -10.67 -6.43 -0.19
N PRO A 214 -9.77 -5.76 -0.94
CA PRO A 214 -9.36 -6.21 -2.27
C PRO A 214 -8.99 -7.70 -2.28
N THR A 215 -9.44 -8.42 -3.31
CA THR A 215 -9.14 -9.85 -3.47
C THR A 215 -7.65 -10.05 -3.71
N GLY A 216 -6.96 -10.70 -2.78
CA GLY A 216 -5.60 -11.16 -3.00
C GLY A 216 -5.52 -12.58 -3.56
N PHE A 217 -4.31 -12.98 -3.93
CA PHE A 217 -4.00 -14.31 -4.40
C PHE A 217 -2.50 -14.62 -4.28
N ILE A 218 -2.16 -15.90 -4.35
CA ILE A 218 -0.83 -16.38 -4.73
C ILE A 218 -0.98 -17.27 -5.96
N SER A 219 -0.15 -17.08 -6.98
CA SER A 219 -0.03 -17.97 -8.12
C SER A 219 1.34 -18.65 -8.08
N ALA A 220 1.36 -19.97 -8.01
CA ALA A 220 2.58 -20.77 -7.93
C ALA A 220 2.38 -22.07 -8.71
N ASN A 221 3.38 -22.51 -9.47
CA ASN A 221 3.37 -23.81 -10.14
C ASN A 221 2.10 -24.07 -10.99
N GLY A 222 1.64 -23.03 -11.70
CA GLY A 222 0.45 -23.10 -12.56
C GLY A 222 -0.89 -23.14 -11.82
N LYS A 223 -0.90 -22.94 -10.49
CA LYS A 223 -2.11 -22.91 -9.65
C LYS A 223 -2.25 -21.56 -8.97
N THR A 224 -3.50 -21.10 -8.85
CA THR A 224 -3.84 -19.89 -8.09
C THR A 224 -4.57 -20.25 -6.81
N PHE A 225 -4.09 -19.70 -5.71
CA PHE A 225 -4.61 -19.82 -4.36
C PHE A 225 -5.30 -18.50 -4.01
N LEU A 226 -6.59 -18.59 -3.71
CA LEU A 226 -7.51 -17.50 -3.37
C LEU A 226 -8.11 -17.76 -2.00
#